data_AF-A0A5J4KRI8-F1
#
_entry.id   AF-A0A5J4KRI8-F1
#
_cell.length_a   1.000
_cell.length_b   1.000
_cell.length_c   1.000
_cell.angle_alpha   90.00
_cell.angle_beta   90.00
_cell.angle_gamma   90.00
#
_symmetry.space_group_name_H-M   'P 1'
#
loop_
_entity.id
_entity.type
_entity.pdbx_description
1 polymer ?
#
loop_
_entity_poly.entity_id
_entity_poly.type
_entity_poly.pdbx_seq_one_letter_code
_entity_poly.pdbx_strand_id
1 'polypeptide(L)'
;MYHFEKELDSHVPSVIGFDVEWTKNFRIKNANKAFCYSVVWVSDLAVCNVNYLEDTLHFGFKMNYVESDATDECQQMCDEANKHVASFLSPRNTVVGHQFTSDIGVLLACSEHKLEAIETLKKSWQSRNQTDAKQVNVFDTRYDLPDSKEVESNKLVNVCPVWQLNVLQPEIHGSMTKMQRDFYARKKQHQLIMEKIAVLNIRHSLSSVLLYLFYLHGKPDHMVNINTILYRNLKDTFDYVRSPAFATLLTPLIPSPVSY
;
A
#
# COMPACT_ATOMS: atom_id res chain seq x y z
N MET A 1 -7.42 -11.61 -14.85
CA MET A 1 -6.89 -11.06 -13.58
C MET A 1 -5.43 -11.43 -13.43
N TYR A 2 -4.57 -10.44 -13.13
CA TYR A 2 -3.16 -10.69 -12.80
C TYR A 2 -3.00 -10.91 -11.29
N HIS A 3 -2.21 -11.92 -10.96
CA HIS A 3 -1.77 -12.21 -9.59
C HIS A 3 -0.26 -12.07 -9.51
N PHE A 4 0.23 -11.34 -8.53
CA PHE A 4 1.66 -11.24 -8.23
C PHE A 4 1.91 -11.56 -6.77
N GLU A 5 2.91 -12.39 -6.51
CA GLU A 5 3.33 -12.72 -5.16
C GLU A 5 4.85 -12.87 -5.03
N LYS A 6 5.32 -12.59 -3.82
CA LYS A 6 6.66 -12.90 -3.34
C LYS A 6 6.55 -13.27 -1.88
N GLU A 7 6.97 -14.49 -1.55
CA GLU A 7 7.02 -14.96 -0.17
C GLU A 7 8.35 -14.55 0.51
N LEU A 8 8.32 -14.45 1.85
CA LEU A 8 9.54 -14.37 2.67
C LEU A 8 9.85 -15.77 3.20
N ASP A 9 11.11 -16.18 3.12
CA ASP A 9 11.53 -17.47 3.65
C ASP A 9 11.31 -17.52 5.18
N SER A 10 10.35 -18.35 5.62
CA SER A 10 10.21 -18.87 6.98
C SER A 10 9.86 -17.90 8.12
N HIS A 11 9.05 -16.86 7.89
CA HIS A 11 8.69 -15.94 8.97
C HIS A 11 7.18 -15.71 9.12
N VAL A 12 6.72 -15.71 10.37
CA VAL A 12 5.36 -15.33 10.73
C VAL A 12 5.23 -13.81 10.47
N PRO A 13 4.29 -13.36 9.63
CA PRO A 13 4.04 -11.94 9.42
C PRO A 13 3.79 -11.23 10.74
N SER A 14 4.37 -10.05 10.96
CA SER A 14 4.16 -9.26 12.19
C SER A 14 3.49 -7.92 11.89
N VAL A 15 3.86 -7.30 10.77
CA VAL A 15 3.32 -6.02 10.29
C VAL A 15 2.92 -6.16 8.83
N ILE A 16 1.68 -5.79 8.54
CA ILE A 16 1.02 -6.07 7.26
C ILE A 16 0.42 -4.77 6.74
N GLY A 17 0.97 -4.23 5.66
CA GLY A 17 0.39 -3.15 4.88
C GLY A 17 -0.73 -3.68 4.00
N PHE A 18 -1.86 -2.98 3.97
CA PHE A 18 -2.96 -3.28 3.06
C PHE A 18 -3.50 -2.01 2.43
N ASP A 19 -3.67 -2.02 1.12
CA ASP A 19 -4.15 -0.90 0.33
C ASP A 19 -4.98 -1.40 -0.85
N VAL A 20 -6.06 -0.68 -1.17
CA VAL A 20 -6.94 -0.96 -2.30
C VAL A 20 -6.93 0.25 -3.21
N GLU A 21 -6.96 0.04 -4.51
CA GLU A 21 -7.06 1.10 -5.49
C GLU A 21 -8.36 0.97 -6.25
N TRP A 22 -9.07 2.10 -6.40
CA TRP A 22 -10.41 2.13 -6.97
C TRP A 22 -10.65 3.33 -7.86
N THR A 23 -11.53 3.13 -8.83
CA THR A 23 -12.02 4.20 -9.67
C THR A 23 -12.96 5.10 -8.88
N LYS A 24 -12.82 6.41 -9.06
CA LYS A 24 -13.72 7.39 -8.44
C LYS A 24 -14.80 7.78 -9.43
N ASN A 25 -16.06 7.52 -9.09
CA ASN A 25 -17.19 8.04 -9.84
C ASN A 25 -17.98 9.03 -8.96
N PHE A 26 -17.66 10.31 -9.10
CA PHE A 26 -18.29 11.38 -8.33
C PHE A 26 -19.74 11.69 -8.76
N ARG A 27 -20.22 11.11 -9.87
CA ARG A 27 -21.56 11.38 -10.41
C ARG A 27 -22.61 10.39 -9.92
N ILE A 28 -22.21 9.19 -9.53
CA ILE A 28 -23.12 8.10 -9.13
C ILE A 28 -22.65 7.57 -7.78
N LYS A 29 -23.54 7.67 -6.78
CA LYS A 29 -23.29 7.11 -5.44
C LYS A 29 -23.04 5.60 -5.56
N ASN A 30 -22.00 5.10 -4.90
CA ASN A 30 -21.57 3.69 -4.91
C ASN A 30 -21.09 3.15 -6.26
N ALA A 31 -20.73 4.01 -7.23
CA ALA A 31 -20.16 3.56 -8.50
C ALA A 31 -18.62 3.49 -8.49
N ASN A 32 -18.00 3.49 -7.31
CA ASN A 32 -16.58 3.21 -7.19
C ASN A 32 -16.36 1.72 -7.44
N LYS A 33 -15.44 1.38 -8.34
CA LYS A 33 -15.02 0.00 -8.58
C LYS A 33 -13.57 -0.17 -8.16
N ALA A 34 -13.31 -1.10 -7.24
CA ALA A 34 -11.96 -1.54 -6.94
C ALA A 34 -11.36 -2.22 -8.19
N PHE A 35 -10.09 -1.98 -8.45
CA PHE A 35 -9.38 -2.57 -9.60
C PHE A 35 -8.02 -3.17 -9.22
N CYS A 36 -7.53 -2.90 -8.01
CA CYS A 36 -6.28 -3.47 -7.51
C CYS A 36 -6.32 -3.49 -5.98
N TYR A 37 -5.69 -4.50 -5.37
CA TYR A 37 -5.30 -4.42 -3.96
C TYR A 37 -3.91 -5.03 -3.77
N SER A 38 -3.23 -4.61 -2.71
CA SER A 38 -1.96 -5.16 -2.31
C SER A 38 -1.94 -5.44 -0.82
N VAL A 39 -1.22 -6.50 -0.48
CA VAL A 39 -0.82 -6.86 0.87
C VAL A 39 0.70 -6.88 0.84
N VAL A 40 1.33 -6.14 1.72
CA VAL A 40 2.78 -6.16 1.94
C VAL A 40 3.01 -6.60 3.37
N TRP A 41 3.91 -7.53 3.62
CA TRP A 41 4.27 -7.89 4.99
C TRP A 41 5.77 -7.87 5.20
N VAL A 42 6.12 -7.50 6.42
CA VAL A 42 7.47 -7.58 6.95
C VAL A 42 7.42 -8.45 8.20
N SER A 43 8.52 -9.16 8.45
CA SER A 43 8.67 -10.01 9.62
C SER A 43 8.97 -9.18 10.86
N ASP A 44 8.76 -9.75 12.05
CA ASP A 44 8.93 -9.08 13.35
C ASP A 44 10.30 -8.39 13.46
N LEU A 45 10.27 -7.05 13.44
CA LEU A 45 11.44 -6.21 13.64
C LEU A 45 11.48 -5.73 15.09
N ALA A 46 11.38 -6.65 16.06
CA ALA A 46 11.57 -6.40 17.49
C ALA A 46 12.80 -5.51 17.75
N VAL A 47 13.82 -5.59 16.88
CA VAL A 47 14.89 -4.60 16.75
C VAL A 47 14.97 -4.14 15.28
N CYS A 48 14.28 -3.05 14.95
CA CYS A 48 14.39 -2.37 13.67
C CYS A 48 15.37 -1.20 13.79
N ASN A 49 16.43 -1.17 12.97
CA ASN A 49 17.17 0.07 12.77
C ASN A 49 16.63 0.80 11.54
N VAL A 50 15.77 1.79 11.80
CA VAL A 50 15.07 2.56 10.77
C VAL A 50 16.02 3.30 9.81
N ASN A 51 17.25 3.57 10.24
CA ASN A 51 18.29 4.25 9.44
C ASN A 51 18.91 3.36 8.35
N TYR A 52 18.68 2.03 8.36
CA TYR A 52 19.28 1.13 7.35
C TYR A 52 18.25 0.40 6.49
N LEU A 53 16.97 0.81 6.55
CA LEU A 53 15.88 0.10 5.86
C LEU A 53 16.04 0.03 4.35
N GLU A 54 16.66 1.04 3.71
CA GLU A 54 16.95 1.00 2.28
C GLU A 54 17.82 -0.20 1.87
N ASP A 55 18.69 -0.65 2.76
CA ASP A 55 19.62 -1.75 2.51
C ASP A 55 19.14 -3.09 3.06
N THR A 56 18.44 -3.07 4.20
CA THR A 56 18.15 -4.27 5.00
C THR A 56 16.71 -4.74 4.89
N LEU A 57 15.76 -3.89 4.47
CA LEU A 57 14.35 -4.28 4.49
C LEU A 57 14.03 -5.22 3.33
N HIS A 58 13.63 -6.43 3.69
CA HIS A 58 12.97 -7.36 2.79
C HIS A 58 11.49 -7.44 3.15
N PHE A 59 10.64 -7.49 2.13
CA PHE A 59 9.20 -7.67 2.30
C PHE A 59 8.67 -8.74 1.36
N GLY A 60 7.63 -9.43 1.84
CA GLY A 60 6.78 -10.27 1.02
C GLY A 60 5.56 -9.47 0.59
N PHE A 61 4.94 -9.85 -0.52
CA PHE A 61 3.72 -9.21 -0.97
C PHE A 61 2.81 -10.18 -1.72
N LYS A 62 1.52 -9.86 -1.72
CA LYS A 62 0.52 -10.41 -2.64
C LYS A 62 -0.30 -9.27 -3.17
N MET A 63 -0.64 -9.34 -4.45
CA MET A 63 -1.57 -8.40 -5.04
C MET A 63 -2.40 -9.06 -6.14
N ASN A 64 -3.58 -8.51 -6.37
CA ASN A 64 -4.39 -8.84 -7.53
C ASN A 64 -4.79 -7.56 -8.26
N TYR A 65 -4.89 -7.68 -9.58
CA TYR A 65 -5.25 -6.58 -10.47
C TYR A 65 -6.29 -7.04 -11.49
N VAL A 66 -7.36 -6.25 -11.63
CA VAL A 66 -8.48 -6.47 -12.54
C VAL A 66 -8.11 -6.01 -13.95
N GLU A 67 -8.24 -6.90 -14.94
CA GLU A 67 -7.78 -6.69 -16.31
C GLU A 67 -8.85 -6.10 -17.23
N SER A 68 -10.10 -6.18 -16.82
CA SER A 68 -11.24 -5.74 -17.60
C SER A 68 -12.28 -5.08 -16.69
N ASP A 69 -13.18 -4.31 -17.28
CA ASP A 69 -14.30 -3.72 -16.53
C ASP A 69 -15.44 -4.72 -16.25
N ALA A 70 -15.20 -6.01 -16.54
CA ALA A 70 -16.12 -7.10 -16.29
C ALA A 70 -16.38 -7.27 -14.78
N THR A 71 -17.65 -7.48 -14.43
CA THR A 71 -18.11 -7.52 -13.04
C THR A 71 -17.54 -8.72 -12.28
N ASP A 72 -17.33 -9.84 -12.96
CA ASP A 72 -16.82 -11.09 -12.39
C ASP A 72 -15.37 -10.96 -11.89
N GLU A 73 -14.49 -10.25 -12.61
CA GLU A 73 -13.11 -10.02 -12.16
C GLU A 73 -13.06 -9.17 -10.88
N CYS A 74 -13.93 -8.16 -10.77
CA CYS A 74 -14.01 -7.33 -9.55
C CYS A 74 -14.47 -8.17 -8.34
N GLN A 75 -15.45 -9.05 -8.52
CA GLN A 75 -15.90 -9.96 -7.47
C GLN A 75 -14.79 -10.94 -7.07
N GLN A 76 -14.15 -11.58 -8.04
CA GLN A 76 -13.04 -12.51 -7.79
C GLN A 76 -11.91 -11.82 -7.00
N MET A 77 -11.63 -10.54 -7.29
CA MET A 77 -10.61 -9.79 -6.55
C MET A 77 -11.04 -9.53 -5.10
N CYS A 78 -12.33 -9.25 -4.86
CA CYS A 78 -12.88 -9.12 -3.51
C CYS A 78 -12.75 -10.43 -2.72
N ASP A 79 -13.01 -11.57 -3.37
CA ASP A 79 -12.90 -12.90 -2.76
C ASP A 79 -11.46 -13.21 -2.37
N GLU A 80 -10.50 -12.94 -3.26
CA GLU A 80 -9.08 -13.11 -2.99
C GLU A 80 -8.57 -12.16 -1.89
N ALA A 81 -9.01 -10.89 -1.89
CA ALA A 81 -8.70 -9.96 -0.81
C ALA A 81 -9.21 -10.50 0.54
N ASN A 82 -10.42 -11.04 0.56
CA ASN A 82 -11.01 -11.63 1.76
C ASN A 82 -10.25 -12.88 2.23
N LYS A 83 -9.80 -13.75 1.31
CA LYS A 83 -8.95 -14.92 1.64
C LYS A 83 -7.60 -14.48 2.21
N HIS A 84 -6.94 -13.50 1.59
CA HIS A 84 -5.67 -12.98 2.09
C HIS A 84 -5.86 -12.37 3.47
N VAL A 85 -6.87 -11.53 3.69
CA VAL A 85 -7.15 -10.97 5.02
C VAL A 85 -7.40 -12.08 6.05
N ALA A 86 -8.19 -13.10 5.71
CA ALA A 86 -8.42 -14.23 6.61
C ALA A 86 -7.12 -14.91 7.06
N SER A 87 -6.12 -15.01 6.19
CA SER A 87 -4.82 -15.65 6.51
C SER A 87 -4.01 -14.90 7.57
N PHE A 88 -4.32 -13.62 7.82
CA PHE A 88 -3.57 -12.78 8.75
C PHE A 88 -4.41 -12.09 9.83
N LEU A 89 -5.67 -12.49 10.01
CA LEU A 89 -6.49 -12.09 11.17
C LEU A 89 -6.04 -12.80 12.45
N SER A 90 -4.88 -12.40 12.96
CA SER A 90 -4.28 -12.94 14.18
C SER A 90 -3.93 -11.80 15.14
N PRO A 91 -4.14 -11.94 16.46
CA PRO A 91 -3.72 -10.93 17.45
C PRO A 91 -2.21 -10.66 17.49
N ARG A 92 -1.40 -11.54 16.88
CA ARG A 92 0.05 -11.34 16.74
C ARG A 92 0.42 -10.36 15.63
N ASN A 93 -0.52 -10.06 14.73
CA ASN A 93 -0.28 -9.23 13.58
C ASN A 93 -0.78 -7.81 13.85
N THR A 94 -0.07 -6.84 13.28
CA THR A 94 -0.57 -5.48 13.11
C THR A 94 -0.85 -5.23 11.64
N VAL A 95 -2.10 -4.94 11.31
CA VAL A 95 -2.52 -4.51 9.98
C VAL A 95 -2.48 -2.99 9.91
N VAL A 96 -1.80 -2.47 8.91
CA VAL A 96 -1.52 -1.05 8.74
C VAL A 96 -2.05 -0.58 7.39
N GLY A 97 -2.67 0.59 7.38
CA GLY A 97 -3.11 1.24 6.14
C GLY A 97 -3.13 2.75 6.26
N HIS A 98 -3.56 3.43 5.20
CA HIS A 98 -3.73 4.87 5.21
C HIS A 98 -5.13 5.24 4.75
N GLN A 99 -5.95 5.81 5.64
CA GLN A 99 -7.38 6.01 5.38
C GLN A 99 -8.12 4.67 5.15
N PHE A 100 -7.76 3.69 5.98
CA PHE A 100 -8.07 2.26 5.82
C PHE A 100 -9.56 1.94 5.67
N THR A 101 -10.42 2.77 6.25
CA THR A 101 -11.88 2.65 6.11
C THR A 101 -12.39 2.78 4.69
N SER A 102 -11.71 3.57 3.86
CA SER A 102 -12.15 3.79 2.48
C SER A 102 -11.91 2.54 1.66
N ASP A 103 -10.75 1.92 1.82
CA ASP A 103 -10.34 0.69 1.15
C ASP A 103 -11.30 -0.45 1.49
N ILE A 104 -11.52 -0.68 2.79
CA ILE A 104 -12.47 -1.67 3.32
C ILE A 104 -13.90 -1.38 2.82
N GLY A 105 -14.31 -0.10 2.88
CA GLY A 105 -15.65 0.32 2.47
C GLY A 105 -15.91 0.06 0.99
N VAL A 106 -14.90 0.28 0.14
CA VAL A 106 -15.01 0.03 -1.30
C VAL A 106 -15.08 -1.47 -1.59
N LEU A 107 -14.26 -2.31 -0.97
CA LEU A 107 -14.33 -3.76 -1.15
C LEU A 107 -15.71 -4.32 -0.77
N LEU A 108 -16.23 -3.91 0.39
CA LEU A 108 -17.57 -4.31 0.84
C LEU A 108 -18.68 -3.83 -0.09
N ALA A 109 -18.51 -2.67 -0.74
CA ALA A 109 -19.48 -2.13 -1.69
C ALA A 109 -19.38 -2.77 -3.08
N CYS A 110 -18.20 -3.27 -3.46
CA CYS A 110 -17.97 -3.95 -4.75
C CYS A 110 -18.41 -5.42 -4.73
N SER A 111 -18.48 -6.04 -3.55
CA SER A 111 -18.84 -7.45 -3.41
C SER A 111 -20.34 -7.68 -3.42
N GLU A 112 -20.79 -8.65 -4.20
CA GLU A 112 -22.17 -9.16 -4.26
C GLU A 112 -22.52 -10.03 -3.04
N HIS A 113 -21.51 -10.55 -2.33
CA HIS A 113 -21.70 -11.39 -1.15
C HIS A 113 -20.82 -10.94 0.02
N LYS A 114 -21.09 -11.55 1.18
CA LYS A 114 -20.46 -11.16 2.44
C LYS A 114 -18.99 -11.54 2.49
N LEU A 115 -18.13 -10.56 2.79
CA LEU A 115 -16.69 -10.74 2.98
C LEU A 115 -16.37 -10.80 4.49
N GLU A 116 -16.54 -11.98 5.10
CA GLU A 116 -16.43 -12.17 6.57
C GLU A 116 -15.11 -11.66 7.17
N ALA A 117 -13.99 -11.87 6.50
CA ALA A 117 -12.68 -11.46 7.00
C ALA A 117 -12.50 -9.93 6.87
N ILE A 118 -12.96 -9.34 5.77
CA ILE A 118 -12.97 -7.88 5.59
C ILE A 118 -13.89 -7.20 6.62
N GLU A 119 -15.05 -7.78 6.93
CA GLU A 119 -15.93 -7.28 8.00
C GLU A 119 -15.28 -7.39 9.38
N THR A 120 -14.55 -8.48 9.64
CA THR A 120 -13.81 -8.66 10.90
C THR A 120 -12.69 -7.63 11.03
N LEU A 121 -11.96 -7.38 9.95
CA LEU A 121 -10.95 -6.33 9.89
C LEU A 121 -11.56 -4.93 10.09
N LYS A 122 -12.72 -4.67 9.49
CA LYS A 122 -13.49 -3.43 9.71
C LYS A 122 -13.85 -3.23 11.16
N LYS A 123 -14.37 -4.26 11.83
CA LYS A 123 -14.69 -4.22 13.27
C LYS A 123 -13.45 -3.91 14.08
N SER A 124 -12.34 -4.59 13.80
CA SER A 124 -11.04 -4.35 14.46
C SER A 124 -10.55 -2.91 14.27
N TRP A 125 -10.73 -2.32 13.07
CA TRP A 125 -10.44 -0.89 12.85
C TRP A 125 -11.34 0.03 13.68
N GLN A 126 -12.63 -0.29 13.82
CA GLN A 126 -13.59 0.52 14.59
C GLN A 126 -13.28 0.49 16.11
N SER A 127 -12.81 -0.64 16.62
CA SER A 127 -12.42 -0.84 18.01
C SER A 127 -10.92 -0.65 18.26
N ARG A 128 -10.11 -0.22 17.29
CA ARG A 128 -8.63 -0.23 17.41
C ARG A 128 -8.04 0.59 18.57
N ASN A 129 -8.79 1.59 19.06
CA ASN A 129 -8.41 2.38 20.23
C ASN A 129 -8.80 1.72 21.57
N GLN A 130 -9.44 0.55 21.52
CA GLN A 130 -9.84 -0.25 22.67
C GLN A 130 -8.86 -1.41 22.84
N THR A 131 -8.45 -1.68 24.07
CA THR A 131 -7.53 -2.78 24.37
C THR A 131 -8.30 -4.11 24.42
N ASP A 132 -8.45 -4.78 23.28
CA ASP A 132 -8.95 -6.16 23.22
C ASP A 132 -7.87 -7.10 22.65
N ALA A 133 -7.25 -7.88 23.55
CA ALA A 133 -6.15 -8.80 23.21
C ALA A 133 -6.55 -9.95 22.27
N LYS A 134 -7.84 -10.11 21.93
CA LYS A 134 -8.33 -11.16 21.02
C LYS A 134 -8.49 -10.69 19.57
N GLN A 135 -8.33 -9.40 19.30
CA GLN A 135 -8.50 -8.83 17.96
C GLN A 135 -7.13 -8.62 17.29
N VAL A 136 -7.14 -8.57 15.96
CA VAL A 136 -5.96 -8.12 15.20
C VAL A 136 -5.71 -6.65 15.50
N ASN A 137 -4.44 -6.26 15.65
CA ASN A 137 -4.12 -4.86 15.84
C ASN A 137 -4.29 -4.13 14.51
N VAL A 138 -4.89 -2.94 14.53
CA VAL A 138 -5.04 -2.11 13.33
C VAL A 138 -4.44 -0.73 13.60
N PHE A 139 -3.59 -0.25 12.69
CA PHE A 139 -3.00 1.08 12.74
C PHE A 139 -3.30 1.84 11.45
N ASP A 140 -4.08 2.91 11.55
CA ASP A 140 -4.41 3.76 10.41
C ASP A 140 -3.54 5.01 10.45
N THR A 141 -2.53 5.05 9.57
CA THR A 141 -1.52 6.11 9.53
C THR A 141 -2.11 7.51 9.34
N ARG A 142 -3.32 7.63 8.77
CA ARG A 142 -4.00 8.92 8.63
C ARG A 142 -4.53 9.47 9.96
N TYR A 143 -4.91 8.59 10.88
CA TYR A 143 -5.60 8.97 12.12
C TYR A 143 -4.71 8.79 13.35
N ASP A 144 -3.83 7.80 13.33
CA ASP A 144 -3.14 7.29 14.51
C ASP A 144 -1.69 7.82 14.59
N LEU A 145 -1.13 8.34 13.49
CA LEU A 145 0.13 9.11 13.54
C LEU A 145 -0.11 10.52 14.11
N PRO A 146 0.65 10.96 15.13
CA PRO A 146 0.43 12.25 15.79
C PRO A 146 0.55 13.45 14.84
N ASP A 147 1.60 13.49 14.01
CA ASP A 147 1.92 14.64 13.15
C ASP A 147 1.09 14.68 11.86
N SER A 148 0.24 13.67 11.61
CA SER A 148 -0.58 13.60 10.39
C SER A 148 -1.59 14.74 10.26
N LYS A 149 -1.86 15.45 11.36
CA LYS A 149 -2.78 16.60 11.44
C LYS A 149 -2.09 17.95 11.23
N GLU A 150 -0.77 17.98 11.24
CA GLU A 150 0.03 19.22 11.10
C GLU A 150 0.34 19.55 9.63
N VAL A 151 0.06 18.61 8.71
CA VAL A 151 0.21 18.82 7.27
C VAL A 151 -1.03 19.47 6.67
N GLU A 152 -0.84 20.32 5.64
CA GLU A 152 -1.95 20.99 4.93
C GLU A 152 -3.01 20.01 4.37
N SER A 153 -2.58 18.78 4.08
CA SER A 153 -3.48 17.71 3.66
C SER A 153 -2.95 16.37 4.13
N ASN A 154 -3.77 15.60 4.84
CA ASN A 154 -3.45 14.26 5.37
C ASN A 154 -3.43 13.18 4.28
N LYS A 155 -3.08 13.53 3.04
CA LYS A 155 -2.78 12.53 2.00
C LYS A 155 -1.44 11.90 2.33
N LEU A 156 -1.31 10.60 2.08
CA LEU A 156 -0.08 9.83 2.35
C LEU A 156 1.18 10.54 1.83
N VAL A 157 1.15 11.04 0.59
CA VAL A 157 2.27 11.76 -0.04
C VAL A 157 2.75 13.01 0.70
N ASN A 158 1.90 13.62 1.52
CA ASN A 158 2.24 14.79 2.34
C ASN A 158 2.63 14.39 3.77
N VAL A 159 2.11 13.27 4.27
CA VAL A 159 2.47 12.73 5.59
C VAL A 159 3.87 12.11 5.55
N CYS A 160 4.22 11.42 4.47
CA CYS A 160 5.50 10.72 4.34
C CYS A 160 6.74 11.62 4.57
N PRO A 161 6.86 12.82 3.96
CA PRO A 161 8.01 13.70 4.19
C PRO A 161 8.18 14.17 5.64
N VAL A 162 7.08 14.40 6.38
CA VAL A 162 7.12 14.78 7.81
C VAL A 162 7.72 13.67 8.68
N TRP A 163 7.66 12.43 8.19
CA TRP A 163 8.21 11.23 8.81
C TRP A 163 9.49 10.74 8.13
N GLN A 164 10.21 11.63 7.42
CA GLN A 164 11.47 11.31 6.75
C GLN A 164 11.34 10.18 5.70
N LEU A 165 10.16 10.00 5.10
CA LEU A 165 9.94 9.03 4.03
C LEU A 165 9.77 9.76 2.69
N ASN A 166 10.72 9.55 1.78
CA ASN A 166 10.63 10.02 0.40
C ASN A 166 9.82 9.03 -0.44
N VAL A 167 8.69 9.50 -0.97
CA VAL A 167 7.79 8.74 -1.86
C VAL A 167 7.62 9.39 -3.24
N LEU A 168 8.48 10.34 -3.61
CA LEU A 168 8.37 11.09 -4.86
C LEU A 168 8.45 10.17 -6.09
N GLN A 169 7.57 10.46 -7.06
CA GLN A 169 7.51 9.81 -8.38
C GLN A 169 7.05 10.83 -9.45
N PRO A 170 7.92 11.80 -9.81
CA PRO A 170 7.59 12.87 -10.75
C PRO A 170 7.34 12.39 -12.19
N GLU A 171 7.80 11.19 -12.54
CA GLU A 171 7.61 10.56 -13.84
C GLU A 171 6.19 10.03 -14.05
N ILE A 172 5.37 9.98 -12.99
CA ILE A 172 3.98 9.56 -13.05
C ILE A 172 3.09 10.76 -13.31
N HIS A 173 2.61 10.86 -14.54
CA HIS A 173 1.70 11.92 -14.96
C HIS A 173 0.23 11.51 -14.79
N GLY A 174 -0.41 12.02 -13.75
CA GLY A 174 -1.83 11.81 -13.46
C GLY A 174 -2.09 10.80 -12.33
N SER A 175 -3.35 10.46 -12.09
CA SER A 175 -3.73 9.54 -11.01
C SER A 175 -3.74 8.08 -11.46
N MET A 176 -3.69 7.15 -10.51
CA MET A 176 -3.89 5.71 -10.77
C MET A 176 -5.24 5.44 -11.42
N THR A 177 -6.30 6.17 -11.05
CA THR A 177 -7.59 6.13 -11.76
C THR A 177 -7.46 6.49 -13.24
N LYS A 178 -6.66 7.51 -13.59
CA LYS A 178 -6.44 7.88 -15.00
C LYS A 178 -5.67 6.77 -15.71
N MET A 179 -4.61 6.24 -15.10
CA MET A 179 -3.83 5.12 -15.64
C MET A 179 -4.70 3.88 -15.85
N GLN A 180 -5.61 3.55 -14.92
CA GLN A 180 -6.55 2.43 -15.08
C GLN A 180 -7.47 2.62 -16.30
N ARG A 181 -8.00 3.83 -16.51
CA ARG A 181 -8.81 4.09 -17.71
C ARG A 181 -7.99 3.98 -18.98
N ASP A 182 -6.76 4.48 -18.97
CA ASP A 182 -5.84 4.39 -20.10
C ASP A 182 -5.46 2.93 -20.38
N PHE A 183 -5.33 2.10 -19.34
CA PHE A 183 -5.16 0.66 -19.43
C PHE A 183 -6.35 0.04 -20.19
N TYR A 184 -7.59 0.21 -19.71
CA TYR A 184 -8.77 -0.34 -20.41
C TYR A 184 -8.91 0.13 -21.86
N ALA A 185 -8.44 1.35 -22.17
CA ALA A 185 -8.53 1.92 -23.52
C ALA A 185 -7.44 1.43 -24.50
N ARG A 186 -6.29 0.91 -24.04
CA ARG A 186 -5.08 0.77 -24.88
C ARG A 186 -4.49 -0.65 -24.92
N LYS A 187 -5.00 -1.51 -25.82
CA LYS A 187 -4.54 -2.91 -26.02
C LYS A 187 -3.02 -3.16 -26.16
N LYS A 188 -2.21 -2.17 -26.56
CA LYS A 188 -0.75 -2.32 -26.81
C LYS A 188 0.17 -1.82 -25.68
N GLN A 189 -0.34 -1.11 -24.67
CA GLN A 189 0.47 -0.56 -23.56
C GLN A 189 0.06 -1.14 -22.18
N HIS A 190 -0.71 -2.24 -22.18
CA HIS A 190 -1.27 -2.84 -20.98
C HIS A 190 -0.20 -3.20 -19.93
N GLN A 191 0.89 -3.86 -20.33
CA GLN A 191 1.89 -4.38 -19.39
C GLN A 191 2.53 -3.26 -18.56
N LEU A 192 3.11 -2.24 -19.20
CA LEU A 192 3.80 -1.17 -18.47
C LEU A 192 2.86 -0.35 -17.58
N ILE A 193 1.63 -0.08 -18.03
CA ILE A 193 0.65 0.64 -17.21
C ILE A 193 0.26 -0.21 -16.00
N MET A 194 0.01 -1.50 -16.20
CA MET A 194 -0.31 -2.43 -15.13
C MET A 194 0.84 -2.54 -14.12
N GLU A 195 2.08 -2.71 -14.57
CA GLU A 195 3.24 -2.79 -13.66
C GLU A 195 3.44 -1.49 -12.87
N LYS A 196 3.22 -0.33 -13.49
CA LYS A 196 3.23 0.95 -12.78
C LYS A 196 2.17 0.99 -11.68
N ILE A 197 0.94 0.58 -11.98
CA ILE A 197 -0.15 0.53 -11.00
C ILE A 197 0.15 -0.48 -9.88
N ALA A 198 0.66 -1.65 -10.22
CA ALA A 198 1.07 -2.70 -9.28
C ALA A 198 2.12 -2.17 -8.29
N VAL A 199 3.22 -1.62 -8.81
CA VAL A 199 4.32 -1.08 -7.99
C VAL A 199 3.83 0.11 -7.14
N LEU A 200 2.95 0.95 -7.66
CA LEU A 200 2.34 2.05 -6.93
C LEU A 200 1.49 1.61 -5.74
N ASN A 201 0.65 0.59 -5.94
CA ASN A 201 -0.23 0.07 -4.89
C ASN A 201 0.60 -0.65 -3.82
N ILE A 202 1.61 -1.45 -4.22
CA ILE A 202 2.60 -2.04 -3.28
C ILE A 202 3.32 -0.93 -2.49
N ARG A 203 3.71 0.17 -3.14
CA ARG A 203 4.32 1.32 -2.47
C ARG A 203 3.39 1.94 -1.42
N HIS A 204 2.09 2.06 -1.66
CA HIS A 204 1.15 2.62 -0.69
C HIS A 204 1.03 1.74 0.56
N SER A 205 0.87 0.43 0.36
CA SER A 205 0.92 -0.56 1.45
C SER A 205 2.23 -0.48 2.22
N LEU A 206 3.38 -0.49 1.52
CA LEU A 206 4.71 -0.42 2.13
C LEU A 206 4.96 0.91 2.84
N SER A 207 4.49 2.04 2.30
CA SER A 207 4.62 3.35 2.95
C SER A 207 3.92 3.35 4.30
N SER A 208 2.72 2.74 4.37
CA SER A 208 1.98 2.62 5.62
C SER A 208 2.75 1.78 6.65
N VAL A 209 3.34 0.65 6.22
CA VAL A 209 4.22 -0.18 7.05
C VAL A 209 5.42 0.61 7.57
N LEU A 210 6.13 1.32 6.70
CA LEU A 210 7.31 2.10 7.08
C LEU A 210 6.98 3.21 8.07
N LEU A 211 5.86 3.92 7.87
CA LEU A 211 5.40 4.93 8.81
C LEU A 211 5.07 4.33 10.19
N TYR A 212 4.49 3.13 10.23
CA TYR A 212 4.26 2.43 11.49
C TYR A 212 5.58 2.02 12.17
N LEU A 213 6.56 1.54 11.41
CA LEU A 213 7.90 1.24 11.94
C LEU A 213 8.57 2.50 12.50
N PHE A 214 8.46 3.64 11.82
CA PHE A 214 9.00 4.91 12.32
C PHE A 214 8.28 5.40 13.57
N TYR A 215 6.98 5.16 13.67
CA TYR A 215 6.22 5.44 14.89
C TYR A 215 6.72 4.60 16.08
N LEU A 216 7.02 3.32 15.87
CA LEU A 216 7.50 2.42 16.93
C LEU A 216 8.96 2.67 17.34
N HIS A 217 9.83 2.94 16.37
CA HIS A 217 11.29 2.94 16.57
C HIS A 217 11.93 4.33 16.48
N GLY A 218 11.12 5.37 16.27
CA GLY A 218 11.58 6.74 16.03
C GLY A 218 11.76 7.06 14.54
N LYS A 219 11.78 8.36 14.24
CA LYS A 219 12.05 8.84 12.87
C LYS A 219 13.52 8.57 12.50
N PRO A 220 13.80 8.18 11.25
CA PRO A 220 15.17 8.13 10.75
C PRO A 220 15.89 9.48 10.86
N ASP A 221 17.22 9.44 10.96
CA ASP A 221 18.09 10.64 10.99
C ASP A 221 18.28 11.27 9.60
N HIS A 222 17.83 10.59 8.56
CA HIS A 222 17.88 11.04 7.16
C HIS A 222 16.63 10.60 6.42
N MET A 223 16.40 11.17 5.24
CA MET A 223 15.25 10.82 4.43
C MET A 223 15.43 9.43 3.79
N VAL A 224 14.58 8.47 4.17
CA VAL A 224 14.53 7.12 3.62
C VAL A 224 13.79 7.15 2.27
N ASN A 225 14.44 6.68 1.21
CA ASN A 225 13.86 6.54 -0.12
C ASN A 225 13.18 5.19 -0.31
N ILE A 226 11.84 5.19 -0.32
CA ILE A 226 11.07 3.97 -0.53
C ILE A 226 11.37 3.30 -1.89
N ASN A 227 11.74 4.10 -2.90
CA ASN A 227 12.01 3.58 -4.24
C ASN A 227 13.27 2.68 -4.25
N THR A 228 14.24 2.94 -3.37
CA THR A 228 15.39 2.04 -3.16
C THR A 228 14.93 0.67 -2.67
N ILE A 229 14.03 0.66 -1.68
CA ILE A 229 13.48 -0.58 -1.09
C ILE A 229 12.67 -1.36 -2.15
N LEU A 230 11.82 -0.66 -2.91
CA LEU A 230 11.03 -1.25 -4.00
C LEU A 230 11.94 -1.85 -5.07
N TYR A 231 12.95 -1.10 -5.54
CA TYR A 231 13.89 -1.60 -6.55
C TYR A 231 14.55 -2.91 -6.11
N ARG A 232 15.11 -2.95 -4.90
CA ARG A 232 15.80 -4.14 -4.39
C ARG A 232 14.88 -5.35 -4.27
N ASN A 233 13.62 -5.13 -3.88
CA ASN A 233 12.68 -6.22 -3.61
C ASN A 233 11.89 -6.69 -4.83
N LEU A 234 11.74 -5.84 -5.86
CA LEU A 234 10.82 -6.05 -6.98
C LEU A 234 11.51 -6.16 -8.36
N LYS A 235 12.82 -5.92 -8.46
CA LYS A 235 13.57 -5.95 -9.75
C LYS A 235 13.46 -7.25 -10.54
N ASP A 236 13.18 -8.35 -9.85
CA ASP A 236 13.04 -9.68 -10.46
C ASP A 236 11.56 -10.02 -10.76
N THR A 237 10.64 -9.12 -10.42
CA THR A 237 9.19 -9.29 -10.63
C THR A 237 8.59 -8.31 -11.63
N PHE A 238 9.03 -7.04 -11.62
CA PHE A 238 8.48 -5.99 -12.49
C PHE A 238 9.58 -5.34 -13.34
N ASP A 239 9.39 -5.30 -14.66
CA ASP A 239 10.32 -4.63 -15.57
C ASP A 239 10.35 -3.12 -15.34
N TYR A 240 9.21 -2.53 -14.93
CA TYR A 240 9.10 -1.11 -14.64
C TYR A 240 10.14 -0.63 -13.63
N VAL A 241 10.42 -1.38 -12.56
CA VAL A 241 11.42 -0.93 -11.55
C VAL A 241 12.86 -0.95 -12.10
N ARG A 242 13.11 -1.68 -13.18
CA ARG A 242 14.39 -1.67 -13.91
C ARG A 242 14.44 -0.63 -15.03
N SER A 243 13.33 0.07 -15.28
CA SER A 243 13.25 1.03 -16.38
C SER A 243 14.12 2.28 -16.12
N PRO A 244 14.59 2.96 -17.19
CA PRO A 244 15.31 4.23 -17.04
C PRO A 244 14.52 5.29 -16.28
N ALA A 245 13.18 5.28 -16.41
CA ALA A 245 12.31 6.20 -15.69
C ALA A 245 12.38 5.95 -14.17
N PHE A 246 12.34 4.69 -13.73
CA PHE A 246 12.42 4.35 -12.31
C PHE A 246 13.82 4.61 -11.73
N ALA A 247 14.87 4.42 -12.53
CA ALA A 247 16.25 4.71 -12.11
C ALA A 247 16.44 6.18 -11.68
N THR A 248 15.69 7.12 -12.26
CA THR A 248 15.74 8.53 -11.83
C THR A 248 15.26 8.74 -10.39
N LEU A 249 14.44 7.82 -9.86
CA LEU A 249 13.91 7.85 -8.49
C LEU A 249 14.88 7.37 -7.43
N LEU A 250 15.96 6.68 -7.84
CA LEU A 250 16.97 6.12 -6.95
C LEU A 250 18.06 7.13 -6.60
N THR A 251 18.07 8.27 -7.28
CA THR A 251 19.06 9.32 -7.00
C THR A 251 18.64 10.09 -5.76
N PRO A 252 19.54 10.31 -4.78
CA PRO A 252 19.24 11.14 -3.62
C PRO A 252 18.78 12.52 -4.08
N LEU A 253 17.72 13.06 -3.46
CA LEU A 253 17.38 14.46 -3.62
C LEU A 253 18.55 15.26 -3.04
N ILE A 254 19.31 15.93 -3.90
CA ILE A 254 20.22 16.98 -3.44
C ILE A 254 19.29 18.06 -2.86
N PRO A 255 19.41 18.42 -1.57
CA PRO A 255 18.65 19.53 -1.04
C PRO A 255 18.96 20.76 -1.89
N SER A 256 17.94 21.35 -2.52
CA SER A 256 18.11 22.70 -3.05
C SER A 256 18.56 23.58 -1.88
N PRO A 257 19.64 24.38 -2.02
CA PRO A 257 20.01 25.32 -0.99
C PRO A 257 18.81 26.23 -0.74
N VAL A 258 18.29 26.19 0.49
CA VAL A 258 17.26 27.11 0.94
C VAL A 258 17.89 28.50 0.88
N SER A 259 17.52 29.27 -0.14
CA SER A 259 17.78 30.71 -0.17
C SER A 259 16.90 31.34 0.89
N TYR A 260 17.52 31.72 2.01
CA TYR A 260 16.96 32.61 3.03
C TYR A 260 16.66 34.00 2.45
#